data_AF-N9P7L3-F1
#
_entry.id   AF-N9P7L3-F1
#
_cell.length_a   1.000
_cell.length_b   1.000
_cell.length_c   1.000
_cell.angle_alpha   90.00
_cell.angle_beta   90.00
_cell.angle_gamma   90.00
#
_symmetry.space_group_name_H-M   'P 1'
#
loop_
_entity.id
_entity.type
_entity.pdbx_description
1 polymer ?
#
loop_
_entity_poly.entity_id
_entity_poly.type
_entity_poly.pdbx_seq_one_letter_code
_entity_poly.pdbx_strand_id
1 'polypeptide(L)'
;MRLGAYLQKKMYLAGIDYSSTVKNMPYQLYTEWADTRTNGKVQGISYNHTNYTDGFYQHGYPLAHALGGDAQMISVGGDIRIDFMNRLSGRILFADVNQSERAAVNNAAFAFNDEIKALDLTWSHYIRPEMPLKINAWVGDSKVNGRDSGVSLGIEIPLEKGLFSY
;
A
#
# COMPACT_ATOMS: atom_id res chain seq x y z
N MET A 1 25.32 -21.80 24.66
CA MET A 1 25.13 -21.23 23.31
C MET A 1 23.72 -21.59 22.86
N ARG A 2 22.73 -20.71 23.02
CA ARG A 2 21.34 -20.96 22.56
C ARG A 2 21.28 -20.63 21.06
N LEU A 3 21.05 -21.65 20.23
CA LEU A 3 20.77 -21.45 18.80
C LEU A 3 19.47 -20.63 18.66
N GLY A 4 19.61 -19.38 18.21
CA GLY A 4 18.48 -18.51 17.87
C GLY A 4 17.96 -18.85 16.48
N ALA A 5 17.14 -19.90 16.36
CA ALA A 5 16.52 -20.29 15.08
C ALA A 5 15.07 -19.79 14.93
N TYR A 6 14.51 -19.09 15.92
CA TYR A 6 13.10 -18.67 15.91
C TYR A 6 12.95 -17.19 16.23
N LEU A 7 12.31 -16.46 15.31
CA LEU A 7 11.84 -15.10 15.54
C LEU A 7 10.79 -15.11 16.66
N GLN A 8 11.07 -14.48 17.80
CA GLN A 8 10.13 -14.43 18.94
C GLN A 8 9.02 -13.39 18.77
N LYS A 9 9.25 -12.38 17.95
CA LYS A 9 8.34 -11.26 17.67
C LYS A 9 8.07 -11.27 16.17
N LYS A 10 6.92 -11.82 15.79
CA LYS A 10 6.58 -12.05 14.38
C LYS A 10 5.49 -11.10 13.93
N MET A 11 5.59 -10.76 12.65
CA MET A 11 4.53 -10.13 11.87
C MET A 11 4.14 -11.14 10.79
N TYR A 12 2.90 -11.06 10.31
CA TYR A 12 2.35 -12.01 9.35
C TYR A 12 1.96 -11.26 8.08
N LEU A 13 2.28 -11.84 6.93
CA LEU A 13 1.80 -11.39 5.64
C LEU A 13 1.45 -12.64 4.84
N ALA A 14 0.25 -12.67 4.29
CA ALA A 14 -0.22 -13.74 3.43
C ALA A 14 -1.04 -13.15 2.29
N GLY A 15 -0.91 -13.72 1.11
CA GLY A 15 -1.69 -13.28 -0.03
C GLY A 15 -1.83 -14.37 -1.06
N ILE A 16 -2.80 -14.19 -1.95
CA ILE A 16 -3.02 -15.02 -3.11
C ILE A 16 -3.14 -14.08 -4.29
N ASP A 17 -2.39 -14.38 -5.34
CA ASP A 17 -2.49 -13.72 -6.63
C ASP A 17 -2.96 -14.71 -7.69
N TYR A 18 -3.73 -14.22 -8.64
CA TYR A 18 -4.21 -14.96 -9.79
C TYR A 18 -4.08 -14.08 -11.02
N SER A 19 -3.41 -14.60 -12.05
CA SER A 19 -3.28 -13.94 -13.34
C SER A 19 -3.74 -14.86 -14.45
N SER A 20 -4.46 -14.29 -15.41
CA SER A 20 -4.97 -15.04 -16.55
C SER A 20 -5.26 -14.08 -17.71
N THR A 21 -5.79 -14.61 -18.80
CA THR A 21 -6.11 -13.84 -20.00
C THR A 21 -7.57 -14.04 -20.38
N VAL A 22 -8.24 -12.97 -20.76
CA VAL A 22 -9.60 -13.00 -21.32
C VAL A 22 -9.53 -12.25 -22.65
N LYS A 23 -9.94 -12.90 -23.75
CA LYS A 23 -9.91 -12.31 -25.10
C LYS A 23 -8.52 -11.74 -25.48
N ASN A 24 -7.46 -12.48 -25.18
CA ASN A 24 -6.05 -12.07 -25.38
C ASN A 24 -5.61 -10.84 -24.56
N MET A 25 -6.42 -10.36 -23.61
CA MET A 25 -6.05 -9.30 -22.70
C MET A 25 -5.73 -9.87 -21.31
N PRO A 26 -4.58 -9.52 -20.70
CA PRO A 26 -4.24 -9.98 -19.37
C PRO A 26 -5.11 -9.30 -18.31
N TYR A 27 -5.45 -10.07 -17.28
CA TYR A 27 -6.00 -9.58 -16.03
C TYR A 27 -5.32 -10.24 -14.86
N GLN A 28 -5.29 -9.54 -13.74
CA GLN A 28 -4.75 -10.00 -12.48
C GLN A 28 -5.71 -9.65 -11.36
N LEU A 29 -5.84 -10.56 -10.40
CA LEU A 29 -6.58 -10.37 -9.16
C LEU A 29 -5.65 -10.77 -8.02
N TYR A 30 -5.75 -10.07 -6.91
CA TYR A 30 -5.01 -10.42 -5.71
C TYR A 30 -5.84 -10.14 -4.47
N THR A 31 -5.55 -10.91 -3.43
CA THR A 31 -6.02 -10.66 -2.07
C THR A 31 -4.83 -10.75 -1.14
N GLU A 32 -4.63 -9.73 -0.34
CA GLU A 32 -3.52 -9.63 0.59
C GLU A 32 -4.06 -9.37 2.00
N TRP A 33 -3.47 -10.06 2.97
CA TRP A 33 -3.67 -9.85 4.39
C TRP A 33 -2.32 -9.60 5.06
N ALA A 34 -2.25 -8.50 5.80
CA ALA A 34 -1.07 -8.11 6.55
C ALA A 34 -1.43 -7.87 8.01
N ASP A 35 -0.61 -8.39 8.92
CA ASP A 35 -0.69 -8.16 10.36
C ASP A 35 0.71 -7.78 10.87
N THR A 36 0.91 -6.48 11.09
CA THR A 36 2.15 -5.93 11.60
C THR A 36 2.18 -5.88 13.12
N ARG A 37 1.19 -6.43 13.82
CA ARG A 37 1.19 -6.58 15.28
C ARG A 37 2.15 -7.67 15.73
N THR A 38 2.72 -7.52 16.92
CA THR A 38 3.67 -8.50 17.45
C THR A 38 2.93 -9.76 17.87
N ASN A 39 3.14 -10.86 17.14
CA ASN A 39 2.45 -12.14 17.33
C ASN A 39 0.91 -11.99 17.31
N GLY A 40 0.39 -11.09 16.46
CA GLY A 40 -1.04 -10.78 16.35
C GLY A 40 -1.63 -9.96 17.51
N LYS A 41 -0.79 -9.43 18.40
CA LYS A 41 -1.19 -8.61 19.54
C LYS A 41 -0.59 -7.21 19.47
N VAL A 42 -1.40 -6.23 19.82
CA VAL A 42 -0.99 -4.83 19.95
C VAL A 42 -0.10 -4.70 21.17
N GLN A 43 1.22 -4.56 20.96
CA GLN A 43 2.19 -4.55 22.07
C GLN A 43 3.07 -3.29 22.10
N GLY A 44 2.99 -2.41 21.09
CA GLY A 44 3.88 -1.24 21.02
C GLY A 44 5.34 -1.62 20.74
N ILE A 45 5.56 -2.82 20.18
CA ILE A 45 6.88 -3.40 19.97
C ILE A 45 7.23 -3.45 18.48
N SER A 46 6.24 -3.74 17.62
CA SER A 46 6.44 -3.78 16.18
C SER A 46 6.96 -2.44 15.67
N TYR A 47 7.99 -2.47 14.83
CA TYR A 47 8.67 -1.28 14.29
C TYR A 47 9.35 -0.39 15.34
N ASN A 48 9.40 -0.79 16.61
CA ASN A 48 10.05 -0.02 17.67
C ASN A 48 11.37 -0.63 18.10
N HIS A 49 12.30 0.23 18.49
CA HIS A 49 13.61 -0.16 18.97
C HIS A 49 14.00 0.69 20.19
N THR A 50 14.75 0.11 21.13
CA THR A 50 15.12 0.82 22.37
C THR A 50 16.15 1.92 22.11
N ASN A 51 17.11 1.69 21.20
CA ASN A 51 18.17 2.67 20.89
C ASN A 51 17.79 3.62 19.75
N TYR A 52 16.96 3.16 18.82
CA TYR A 52 16.45 3.98 17.72
C TYR A 52 15.04 4.38 18.12
N THR A 53 14.94 5.50 18.84
CA THR A 53 13.68 5.98 19.42
C THR A 53 12.61 6.23 18.36
N ASP A 54 13.05 6.60 17.17
CA ASP A 54 12.20 6.83 16.00
C ASP A 54 11.71 5.51 15.36
N GLY A 55 12.26 4.37 15.80
CA GLY A 55 11.88 3.05 15.31
C GLY A 55 12.36 2.76 13.89
N PHE A 56 11.68 1.83 13.21
CA PHE A 56 11.93 1.45 11.81
C PHE A 56 11.16 2.36 10.85
N TYR A 57 11.35 3.68 11.04
CA TYR A 57 10.72 4.74 10.28
C TYR A 57 11.79 5.70 9.77
N GLN A 58 11.57 6.26 8.58
CA GLN A 58 12.39 7.33 8.01
C GLN A 58 11.50 8.55 7.80
N HIS A 59 11.84 9.66 8.47
CA HIS A 59 11.02 10.88 8.48
C HIS A 59 9.55 10.62 8.86
N GLY A 60 9.32 9.66 9.77
CA GLY A 60 7.98 9.25 10.21
C GLY A 60 7.25 8.30 9.24
N TYR A 61 7.82 7.95 8.09
CA TYR A 61 7.26 6.97 7.17
C TYR A 61 7.85 5.58 7.41
N PRO A 62 7.03 4.52 7.45
CA PRO A 62 7.53 3.17 7.72
C PRO A 62 8.38 2.66 6.55
N LEU A 63 9.53 2.05 6.87
CA LEU A 63 10.47 1.55 5.87
C LEU A 63 10.11 0.17 5.29
N ALA A 64 9.23 -0.58 5.96
CA ALA A 64 8.78 -1.89 5.49
C ALA A 64 7.33 -1.82 4.99
N HIS A 65 6.36 -2.22 5.82
CA HIS A 65 4.95 -2.23 5.42
C HIS A 65 4.35 -0.83 5.57
N ALA A 66 3.60 -0.37 4.57
CA ALA A 66 3.08 1.00 4.48
C ALA A 66 2.19 1.42 5.67
N LEU A 67 1.63 0.45 6.40
CA LEU A 67 0.79 0.69 7.59
C LEU A 67 1.60 1.09 8.84
N GLY A 68 2.89 0.74 8.90
CA GLY A 68 3.69 0.83 10.11
C GLY A 68 3.45 -0.33 11.09
N GLY A 69 3.84 -0.10 12.34
CA GLY A 69 3.73 -1.08 13.44
C GLY A 69 2.34 -1.14 14.05
N ASP A 70 1.99 -2.30 14.61
CA ASP A 70 0.71 -2.53 15.29
C ASP A 70 -0.53 -2.20 14.45
N ALA A 71 -0.51 -2.60 13.18
CA ALA A 71 -1.59 -2.43 12.23
C ALA A 71 -2.02 -3.76 11.61
N GLN A 72 -3.24 -3.79 11.09
CA GLN A 72 -3.78 -4.91 10.33
C GLN A 72 -4.43 -4.39 9.05
N MET A 73 -4.29 -5.13 7.95
CA MET A 73 -4.94 -4.80 6.69
C MET A 73 -5.40 -6.06 5.97
N ILE A 74 -6.52 -5.93 5.31
CA ILE A 74 -6.93 -6.80 4.22
C ILE A 74 -7.18 -5.94 2.98
N SER A 75 -6.58 -6.30 1.86
CA SER A 75 -6.80 -5.63 0.59
C SER A 75 -7.15 -6.65 -0.49
N VAL A 76 -8.09 -6.27 -1.34
CA VAL A 76 -8.49 -7.03 -2.50
C VAL A 76 -8.41 -6.09 -3.68
N GLY A 77 -7.66 -6.47 -4.69
CA GLY A 77 -7.52 -5.63 -5.87
C GLY A 77 -7.28 -6.46 -7.10
N GLY A 78 -7.19 -5.74 -8.21
CA GLY A 78 -6.90 -6.35 -9.47
C GLY A 78 -6.82 -5.32 -10.56
N ASP A 79 -6.32 -5.78 -11.70
CA ASP A 79 -6.24 -4.97 -12.88
C ASP A 79 -6.62 -5.80 -14.11
N ILE A 80 -7.15 -5.10 -15.10
CA ILE A 80 -7.54 -5.67 -16.37
C ILE A 80 -7.10 -4.74 -17.49
N ARG A 81 -6.52 -5.30 -18.54
CA ARG A 81 -6.39 -4.57 -19.80
C ARG A 81 -7.70 -4.70 -20.57
N ILE A 82 -8.27 -3.56 -20.91
CA ILE A 82 -9.45 -3.50 -21.79
C ILE A 82 -8.96 -3.58 -23.24
N ASP A 83 -7.94 -2.78 -23.56
CA ASP A 83 -7.27 -2.73 -24.86
C ASP A 83 -5.76 -2.57 -24.68
N PHE A 84 -5.00 -2.63 -25.78
CA PHE A 84 -3.55 -2.33 -25.78
C PHE A 84 -3.21 -0.96 -25.17
N MET A 85 -4.16 -0.02 -25.22
CA MET A 85 -3.98 1.36 -24.78
C MET A 85 -4.66 1.67 -23.44
N ASN A 86 -5.48 0.75 -22.90
CA ASN A 86 -6.32 1.03 -21.73
C ASN A 86 -6.18 -0.08 -20.68
N ARG A 87 -5.74 0.29 -19.47
CA ARG A 87 -5.71 -0.57 -18.30
C ARG A 87 -6.54 0.03 -17.19
N LEU A 88 -7.41 -0.78 -16.60
CA LEU A 88 -8.21 -0.41 -15.45
C LEU A 88 -7.71 -1.23 -14.25
N SER A 89 -7.43 -0.56 -13.15
CA SER A 89 -7.07 -1.17 -11.88
C SER A 89 -8.05 -0.71 -10.81
N GLY A 90 -8.41 -1.60 -9.91
CA GLY A 90 -9.26 -1.31 -8.77
C GLY A 90 -8.73 -2.02 -7.54
N ARG A 91 -8.84 -1.36 -6.39
CA ARG A 91 -8.48 -1.94 -5.10
C ARG A 91 -9.45 -1.48 -4.03
N ILE A 92 -9.87 -2.41 -3.19
CA ILE A 92 -10.56 -2.14 -1.94
C ILE A 92 -9.61 -2.55 -0.82
N LEU A 93 -9.51 -1.73 0.22
CA LEU A 93 -8.74 -2.05 1.41
C LEU A 93 -9.53 -1.73 2.66
N PHE A 94 -9.31 -2.56 3.68
CA PHE A 94 -9.77 -2.36 5.05
C PHE A 94 -8.53 -2.44 5.92
N ALA A 95 -8.21 -1.38 6.64
CA ALA A 95 -7.01 -1.29 7.44
C ALA A 95 -7.32 -0.70 8.81
N ASP A 96 -6.87 -1.39 9.86
CA ASP A 96 -6.83 -0.87 11.21
C ASP A 96 -5.39 -0.43 11.50
N VAL A 97 -5.16 0.86 11.69
CA VAL A 97 -3.81 1.46 11.83
C VAL A 97 -3.57 2.00 13.23
N ASN A 98 -2.30 2.00 13.66
CA ASN A 98 -1.81 2.49 14.95
C ASN A 98 -2.65 2.11 16.17
N GLN A 99 -2.83 0.81 16.38
CA GLN A 99 -3.62 0.35 17.52
C GLN A 99 -2.93 0.61 18.88
N SER A 100 -1.67 1.07 18.89
CA SER A 100 -0.92 1.45 20.09
C SER A 100 -0.50 2.93 20.08
N GLU A 101 -0.45 3.55 21.27
CA GLU A 101 0.00 4.94 21.44
C GLU A 101 1.41 5.17 20.88
N ARG A 102 2.30 4.18 21.02
CA ARG A 102 3.66 4.25 20.47
C ARG A 102 3.69 4.23 18.95
N ALA A 103 2.81 3.47 18.30
CA ALA A 103 2.71 3.48 16.84
C ALA A 103 2.24 4.86 16.34
N ALA A 104 1.26 5.46 17.03
CA ALA A 104 0.75 6.79 16.70
C ALA A 104 1.80 7.92 16.85
N VAL A 105 2.77 7.78 17.75
CA VAL A 105 3.85 8.77 17.94
C VAL A 105 4.89 8.72 16.81
N ASN A 106 5.25 7.53 16.35
CA ASN A 106 6.33 7.35 15.37
C ASN A 106 5.86 7.33 13.91
N ASN A 107 4.58 7.01 13.68
CA ASN A 107 4.00 6.90 12.36
C ASN A 107 3.40 8.25 11.93
N ALA A 108 4.08 8.96 11.03
CA ALA A 108 3.54 10.17 10.42
C ALA A 108 2.56 9.88 9.28
N ALA A 109 2.58 8.66 8.71
CA ALA A 109 1.65 8.27 7.64
C ALA A 109 0.22 8.12 8.16
N PHE A 110 0.07 7.69 9.42
CA PHE A 110 -1.20 7.61 10.13
C PHE A 110 -0.98 8.15 11.53
N ALA A 111 -1.62 9.25 11.92
CA ALA A 111 -1.33 9.92 13.20
C ALA A 111 -2.12 9.37 14.40
N PHE A 112 -3.20 8.61 14.15
CA PHE A 112 -4.12 8.14 15.19
C PHE A 112 -4.51 6.68 15.00
N ASN A 113 -5.10 6.08 16.04
CA ASN A 113 -5.75 4.78 15.96
C ASN A 113 -7.04 4.93 15.14
N ASP A 114 -7.10 4.30 13.97
CA ASP A 114 -8.18 4.49 13.04
C ASP A 114 -8.48 3.23 12.23
N GLU A 115 -9.74 3.11 11.81
CA GLU A 115 -10.22 2.07 10.90
C GLU A 115 -10.55 2.74 9.57
N ILE A 116 -9.82 2.35 8.53
CA ILE A 116 -9.87 2.96 7.21
C ILE A 116 -10.43 1.95 6.22
N LYS A 117 -11.49 2.36 5.52
CA LYS A 117 -12.10 1.61 4.42
C LYS A 117 -11.94 2.44 3.17
N ALA A 118 -11.14 2.00 2.22
CA ALA A 118 -10.92 2.76 1.00
C ALA A 118 -11.20 1.93 -0.25
N LEU A 119 -11.78 2.59 -1.23
CA LEU A 119 -11.92 2.13 -2.61
C LEU A 119 -11.05 3.03 -3.49
N ASP A 120 -10.14 2.43 -4.22
CA ASP A 120 -9.25 3.05 -5.19
C ASP A 120 -9.58 2.52 -6.58
N LEU A 121 -9.69 3.43 -7.54
CA LEU A 121 -9.84 3.11 -8.95
C LEU A 121 -8.83 3.91 -9.77
N THR A 122 -8.07 3.20 -10.60
CA THR A 122 -7.03 3.79 -11.43
C THR A 122 -7.24 3.39 -12.88
N TRP A 123 -7.43 4.38 -13.75
CA TRP A 123 -7.44 4.22 -15.20
C TRP A 123 -6.12 4.70 -15.78
N SER A 124 -5.42 3.80 -16.50
CA SER A 124 -4.21 4.12 -17.24
C SER A 124 -4.49 4.08 -18.74
N HIS A 125 -4.29 5.22 -19.40
CA HIS A 125 -4.42 5.38 -20.83
C HIS A 125 -3.06 5.70 -21.46
N TYR A 126 -2.63 4.89 -22.42
CA TYR A 126 -1.39 5.15 -23.16
C TYR A 126 -1.70 6.13 -24.29
N ILE A 127 -1.15 7.35 -24.23
CA ILE A 127 -1.29 8.33 -25.35
C ILE A 127 -0.37 7.91 -26.50
N ARG A 128 0.81 7.38 -26.14
CA ARG A 128 1.77 6.69 -27.00
C ARG A 128 2.27 5.45 -26.24
N PRO A 129 2.87 4.45 -26.91
CA PRO A 129 3.41 3.26 -26.24
C PRO A 129 4.34 3.57 -25.05
N GLU A 130 5.02 4.71 -25.10
CA GLU A 130 5.97 5.13 -24.07
C GLU A 130 5.46 6.26 -23.15
N MET A 131 4.22 6.73 -23.34
CA MET A 131 3.67 7.89 -22.62
C MET A 131 2.32 7.52 -21.96
N PRO A 132 2.33 6.83 -20.81
CA PRO A 132 1.12 6.54 -20.05
C PRO A 132 0.63 7.77 -19.29
N LEU A 133 -0.68 8.02 -19.40
CA LEU A 133 -1.46 8.90 -18.56
C LEU A 133 -2.21 8.06 -17.53
N LYS A 134 -1.97 8.31 -16.24
CA LYS A 134 -2.62 7.63 -15.12
C LYS A 134 -3.58 8.60 -14.44
N ILE A 135 -4.83 8.19 -14.35
CA ILE A 135 -5.89 8.92 -13.64
C ILE A 135 -6.35 8.01 -12.52
N ASN A 136 -6.20 8.45 -11.28
CA ASN A 136 -6.58 7.69 -10.09
C ASN A 136 -7.60 8.49 -9.29
N ALA A 137 -8.58 7.80 -8.74
CA ALA A 137 -9.59 8.36 -7.85
C ALA A 137 -9.78 7.41 -6.68
N TRP A 138 -9.87 7.97 -5.48
CA TRP A 138 -10.12 7.19 -4.27
C TRP A 138 -11.26 7.81 -3.46
N VAL A 139 -11.95 6.94 -2.73
CA VAL A 139 -12.89 7.31 -1.68
C VAL A 139 -12.53 6.50 -0.45
N GLY A 140 -12.43 7.15 0.69
CA GLY A 140 -12.16 6.56 1.99
C GLY A 140 -13.26 6.90 2.98
N ASP A 141 -13.56 5.97 3.86
CA ASP A 141 -14.30 6.21 5.10
C ASP A 141 -13.36 5.85 6.26
N SER A 142 -13.11 6.84 7.11
CA SER A 142 -12.31 6.72 8.32
C SER A 142 -13.23 6.91 9.52
N LYS A 143 -13.02 6.12 10.58
CA LYS A 143 -13.82 6.23 11.81
C LYS A 143 -13.53 7.53 12.56
N VAL A 144 -12.31 8.05 12.46
CA VAL A 144 -11.89 9.28 13.16
C VAL A 144 -12.09 10.54 12.30
N ASN A 145 -11.70 10.50 11.02
CA ASN A 145 -11.70 11.65 10.13
C ASN A 145 -12.93 11.72 9.19
N GLY A 146 -13.78 10.69 9.20
CA GLY A 146 -14.98 10.62 8.35
C GLY A 146 -14.67 10.26 6.90
N ARG A 147 -15.56 10.66 5.97
CA ARG A 147 -15.41 10.39 4.54
C ARG A 147 -14.44 11.37 3.89
N ASP A 148 -13.48 10.81 3.16
CA ASP A 148 -12.55 11.55 2.31
C ASP A 148 -12.62 11.01 0.87
N SER A 149 -12.33 11.87 -0.09
CA SER A 149 -12.24 11.49 -1.49
C SER A 149 -11.26 12.37 -2.21
N GLY A 150 -10.51 11.79 -3.14
CA GLY A 150 -9.54 12.53 -3.93
C GLY A 150 -9.34 11.96 -5.32
N VAL A 151 -8.63 12.73 -6.13
CA VAL A 151 -8.26 12.38 -7.50
C VAL A 151 -6.81 12.79 -7.71
N SER A 152 -6.05 11.95 -8.41
CA SER A 152 -4.68 12.23 -8.83
C SER A 152 -4.50 11.97 -10.32
N LEU A 153 -3.61 12.74 -10.94
CA LEU A 153 -3.25 12.63 -12.34
C LEU A 153 -1.73 12.56 -12.46
N GLY A 154 -1.24 11.51 -13.12
CA GLY A 154 0.18 11.31 -13.38
C GLY A 154 0.43 11.15 -14.87
N ILE A 155 1.45 11.83 -15.39
CA ILE A 155 1.93 11.66 -16.77
C ILE A 155 3.40 11.28 -16.73
N GLU A 156 3.78 10.25 -17.48
CA GLU A 156 5.17 9.86 -17.65
C GLU A 156 5.61 10.27 -19.06
N ILE A 157 6.63 11.14 -19.15
CA ILE A 157 7.17 11.64 -20.43
C ILE A 157 8.61 11.13 -20.56
N PRO A 158 8.89 10.16 -21.45
CA PRO A 158 10.25 9.72 -21.70
C PRO A 158 11.02 10.83 -22.42
N LEU A 159 12.23 11.12 -21.93
CA LEU A 159 13.13 12.07 -22.57
C LEU A 159 14.00 11.32 -23.57
N GLU A 160 13.64 11.38 -24.86
CA GLU A 160 14.54 10.91 -25.91
C GLU A 160 15.68 11.91 -26.12
N LYS A 161 16.92 11.40 -26.27
CA LYS A 161 18.11 12.24 -26.57
C LYS A 161 17.96 13.05 -27.87
N GLY A 162 17.06 12.66 -28.77
CA GLY A 162 16.76 13.41 -30.00
C GLY A 162 16.05 14.75 -29.78
N LEU A 163 15.41 14.97 -28.63
CA LEU A 163 14.76 16.24 -28.28
C LEU A 163 15.76 17.33 -27.80
N PHE A 164 16.99 16.96 -27.47
CA PHE A 164 18.04 17.86 -26.97
C PHE A 164 19.28 17.91 -27.87
N SER A 165 19.19 17.37 -29.09
CA SER A 165 20.21 17.52 -30.13
C SER A 165 20.13 18.93 -30.71
N TYR A 166 20.95 19.85 -30.19
CA TYR A 166 21.21 21.17 -30.79
C TYR A 166 22.24 21.06 -31.92
#